data_AF-A0A6G1GZ20-F1
#
_entry.id   AF-A0A6G1GZ20-F1
#
_cell.length_a   1.000
_cell.length_b   1.000
_cell.length_c   1.000
_cell.angle_alpha   90.00
_cell.angle_beta   90.00
_cell.angle_gamma   90.00
#
_symmetry.space_group_name_H-M   'P 1'
#
loop_
_entity.id
_entity.type
_entity.pdbx_description
1 polymer ?
#
loop_
_entity_poly.entity_id
_entity_poly.type
_entity_poly.pdbx_seq_one_letter_code
_entity_poly.pdbx_strand_id
1 'polypeptide(L)'
;MFRTSWACRTCLYRLPRQVVWRQLRFQSTTSAGNISPALIARARSMTSEHSQLSKQLADAFESKTAKKIGELTPVVSALKDWDKANESLRELKTLIDDPSTDKELRDLATEDIEQSKGQLSRASQILASSLIPKHPFADLPCFLEVRPGIGGGEAAIFAGDLVKMFQAYCSKNGLNVAILKLETADGTSNLSLSGAGLTEAILEIDSPGAYGIFSCEAGVHRVQRVPATETKGRTHTSAASVIVLPSFPANGSEELDFNDPNSDFFVDPKDVRVDVMRASGAGGQHVNKTESAVRLTHIPTNTVAASQEQRSQARNKEQAWTMLRARIAQARREAREEEMVRLRRSVVGVAKTGRQDKIRTYNWNQQRVTDHRSGLSVHDLDDVIEGGDTLEKVMASVRAWMVDQEILGLVAEVESQK
;
A
#
# COMPACT_ATOMS: atom_id res chain seq x y z
N MET A 1 42.26 -24.27 59.37
CA MET A 1 42.54 -25.21 58.26
C MET A 1 41.49 -25.02 57.18
N PHE A 2 41.95 -24.69 55.98
CA PHE A 2 41.15 -24.34 54.82
C PHE A 2 40.17 -25.44 54.40
N ARG A 3 38.90 -25.08 54.19
CA ARG A 3 38.00 -25.80 53.28
C ARG A 3 37.22 -24.79 52.45
N THR A 4 37.70 -24.58 51.25
CA THR A 4 37.01 -23.89 50.16
C THR A 4 35.86 -24.77 49.67
N SER A 5 34.62 -24.26 49.74
CA SER A 5 33.50 -24.86 49.02
C SER A 5 33.48 -24.33 47.60
N TRP A 6 33.74 -25.22 46.65
CA TRP A 6 33.75 -24.98 45.22
C TRP A 6 32.32 -24.69 44.75
N ALA A 7 32.01 -23.42 44.44
CA ALA A 7 30.73 -23.06 43.84
C ALA A 7 30.79 -23.30 42.33
N CYS A 8 30.03 -24.27 41.85
CA CYS A 8 29.85 -24.59 40.44
C CYS A 8 29.23 -23.39 39.70
N ARG A 9 30.02 -22.70 38.87
CA ARG A 9 29.63 -21.51 38.10
C ARG A 9 28.51 -21.74 37.07
N THR A 10 28.13 -22.99 36.81
CA THR A 10 27.11 -23.39 35.83
C THR A 10 25.69 -23.46 36.40
N CYS A 11 25.49 -23.29 37.71
CA CYS A 11 24.16 -23.39 38.33
C CYS A 11 23.45 -22.05 38.59
N LEU A 12 24.10 -20.90 38.32
CA LEU A 12 23.55 -19.56 38.63
C LEU A 12 22.95 -18.80 37.43
N TYR A 13 22.84 -19.42 36.26
CA TYR A 13 22.06 -18.90 35.14
C TYR A 13 20.84 -19.78 34.85
N ARG A 14 19.94 -19.89 35.83
CA ARG A 14 18.52 -20.11 35.50
C ARG A 14 17.93 -18.74 35.18
N LEU A 15 18.10 -18.33 33.93
CA LEU A 15 17.26 -17.30 33.33
C LEU A 15 15.80 -17.74 33.52
N PRO A 16 14.86 -16.85 33.89
CA PRO A 16 13.45 -17.18 33.82
C PRO A 16 13.17 -17.57 32.37
N ARG A 17 12.68 -18.80 32.20
CA ARG A 17 12.20 -19.35 30.95
C ARG A 17 11.38 -18.24 30.28
N GLN A 18 11.86 -17.70 29.14
CA GLN A 18 11.03 -16.80 28.36
C GLN A 18 9.70 -17.52 28.20
N VAL A 19 8.64 -16.88 28.69
CA VAL A 19 7.28 -17.31 28.40
C VAL A 19 7.17 -17.12 26.90
N VAL A 20 7.53 -18.16 26.17
CA VAL A 20 7.09 -18.35 24.80
C VAL A 20 5.59 -18.36 24.96
N TRP A 21 4.98 -17.20 24.73
CA TRP A 21 3.60 -17.15 24.34
C TRP A 21 3.54 -18.08 23.14
N ARG A 22 3.17 -19.34 23.40
CA ARG A 22 2.57 -20.17 22.40
C ARG A 22 1.42 -19.29 21.94
N GLN A 23 1.61 -18.62 20.82
CA GLN A 23 0.52 -18.32 19.93
C GLN A 23 -0.03 -19.71 19.60
N LEU A 24 -0.90 -20.19 20.48
CA LEU A 24 -1.97 -21.08 20.09
C LEU A 24 -2.60 -20.31 18.94
N ARG A 25 -2.22 -20.68 17.72
CA ARG A 25 -3.06 -20.46 16.56
C ARG A 25 -4.32 -21.24 16.90
N PHE A 26 -5.21 -20.59 17.63
CA PHE A 26 -6.60 -20.73 17.30
C PHE A 26 -6.64 -20.25 15.85
N GLN A 27 -6.55 -21.21 14.92
CA GLN A 27 -7.41 -21.12 13.77
C GLN A 27 -8.80 -21.04 14.41
N SER A 28 -9.25 -19.83 14.71
CA SER A 28 -10.66 -19.55 14.66
C SER A 28 -11.01 -19.89 13.23
N THR A 29 -11.45 -21.13 13.03
CA THR A 29 -12.54 -21.38 12.11
C THR A 29 -13.65 -20.46 12.60
N THR A 30 -13.59 -19.19 12.19
CA THR A 30 -14.71 -18.28 12.29
C THR A 30 -15.84 -19.04 11.61
N SER A 31 -16.77 -19.54 12.43
CA SER A 31 -18.01 -20.12 11.94
C SER A 31 -18.55 -19.14 10.91
N ALA A 32 -18.59 -19.57 9.66
CA ALA A 32 -18.95 -18.76 8.50
C ALA A 32 -20.36 -18.19 8.71
N GLY A 33 -20.46 -16.99 9.32
CA GLY A 33 -21.75 -16.35 9.59
C GLY A 33 -21.81 -15.41 10.78
N ASN A 34 -20.88 -15.46 11.76
CA ASN A 34 -20.98 -14.59 12.94
C ASN A 34 -19.84 -13.55 12.98
N ILE A 35 -20.19 -12.29 12.71
CA ILE A 35 -19.33 -11.13 12.97
C ILE A 35 -19.13 -10.97 14.49
N SER A 36 -17.94 -10.50 14.92
CA SER A 36 -17.66 -10.36 16.35
C SER A 36 -18.55 -9.28 16.99
N PRO A 37 -19.03 -9.47 18.23
CA PRO A 37 -19.81 -8.44 18.94
C PRO A 37 -19.09 -7.11 19.08
N ALA A 38 -17.75 -7.14 19.14
CA ALA A 38 -16.90 -5.96 19.19
C ALA A 38 -17.01 -5.11 17.91
N LEU A 39 -16.99 -5.73 16.74
CA LEU A 39 -17.15 -5.03 15.46
C LEU A 39 -18.57 -4.45 15.30
N ILE A 40 -19.60 -5.16 15.76
CA ILE A 40 -20.98 -4.63 15.75
C ILE A 40 -21.07 -3.37 16.65
N ALA A 41 -20.49 -3.41 17.85
CA ALA A 41 -20.48 -2.27 18.75
C ALA A 41 -19.76 -1.06 18.12
N ARG A 42 -18.63 -1.30 17.44
CA ARG A 42 -17.91 -0.27 16.69
C ARG A 42 -18.76 0.31 15.55
N ALA A 43 -19.40 -0.53 14.75
CA ALA A 43 -20.29 -0.09 13.66
C ALA A 43 -21.43 0.79 14.17
N ARG A 44 -22.04 0.41 15.30
CA ARG A 44 -23.09 1.21 15.96
C ARG A 44 -22.56 2.56 16.46
N SER A 45 -21.36 2.60 17.02
CA SER A 45 -20.70 3.86 17.42
C SER A 45 -20.49 4.78 16.22
N MET A 46 -19.97 4.25 15.10
CA MET A 46 -19.76 4.99 13.85
C MET A 46 -21.09 5.49 13.25
N THR A 47 -22.16 4.71 13.41
CA THR A 47 -23.51 5.09 12.94
C THR A 47 -24.10 6.21 13.80
N SER A 48 -23.88 6.18 15.13
CA SER A 48 -24.24 7.28 16.03
C SER A 48 -23.47 8.56 15.67
N GLU A 49 -22.17 8.45 15.39
CA GLU A 49 -21.35 9.57 14.93
C GLU A 49 -21.88 10.15 13.62
N HIS A 50 -22.16 9.30 12.62
CA HIS A 50 -22.78 9.73 11.36
C HIS A 50 -24.09 10.49 11.59
N SER A 51 -24.95 10.03 12.49
CA SER A 51 -26.21 10.73 12.84
C SER A 51 -25.96 12.10 13.46
N GLN A 52 -24.95 12.23 14.35
CA GLN A 52 -24.58 13.50 14.96
C GLN A 52 -24.01 14.49 13.93
N LEU A 53 -23.08 14.04 13.10
CA LEU A 53 -22.47 14.86 12.04
C LEU A 53 -23.52 15.28 11.01
N SER A 54 -24.44 14.39 10.65
CA SER A 54 -25.54 14.71 9.73
C SER A 54 -26.47 15.80 10.26
N LYS A 55 -26.73 15.82 11.59
CA LYS A 55 -27.47 16.92 12.24
C LYS A 55 -26.67 18.22 12.20
N GLN A 56 -25.38 18.17 12.54
CA GLN A 56 -24.50 19.35 12.50
C GLN A 56 -24.40 19.96 11.10
N LEU A 57 -24.30 19.13 10.05
CA LEU A 57 -24.23 19.59 8.67
C LEU A 57 -25.53 20.28 8.21
N ALA A 58 -26.68 19.86 8.77
CA ALA A 58 -27.96 20.51 8.52
C ALA A 58 -28.02 21.94 9.10
N ASP A 59 -27.32 22.18 10.21
CA ASP A 59 -27.24 23.50 10.86
C ASP A 59 -26.18 24.41 10.22
N ALA A 60 -25.01 23.86 9.85
CA ALA A 60 -23.92 24.61 9.24
C ALA A 60 -23.13 23.75 8.24
N PHE A 61 -22.99 24.24 6.99
CA PHE A 61 -22.24 23.53 5.96
C PHE A 61 -20.73 23.63 6.18
N GLU A 62 -20.10 22.49 6.44
CA GLU A 62 -18.64 22.36 6.52
C GLU A 62 -18.15 21.22 5.61
N SER A 63 -17.23 21.55 4.69
CA SER A 63 -16.68 20.59 3.71
C SER A 63 -16.03 19.36 4.34
N LYS A 64 -15.34 19.52 5.48
CA LYS A 64 -14.71 18.41 6.21
C LYS A 64 -15.75 17.44 6.79
N THR A 65 -16.80 17.99 7.39
CA THR A 65 -17.91 17.22 7.96
C THR A 65 -18.68 16.46 6.88
N ALA A 66 -18.93 17.10 5.74
CA ALA A 66 -19.54 16.45 4.57
C ALA A 66 -18.71 15.27 4.04
N LYS A 67 -17.37 15.40 3.97
CA LYS A 67 -16.48 14.30 3.58
C LYS A 67 -16.56 13.13 4.57
N LYS A 68 -16.49 13.41 5.87
CA LYS A 68 -16.56 12.38 6.93
C LYS A 68 -17.89 11.64 6.92
N ILE A 69 -19.01 12.33 6.65
CA ILE A 69 -20.32 11.70 6.46
C ILE A 69 -20.28 10.73 5.27
N GLY A 70 -19.68 11.15 4.15
CA GLY A 70 -19.49 10.29 2.98
C GLY A 70 -18.69 9.02 3.27
N GLU A 71 -17.64 9.12 4.09
CA GLU A 71 -16.82 7.98 4.52
C GLU A 71 -17.57 7.01 5.44
N LEU A 72 -18.46 7.51 6.31
CA LEU A 72 -19.24 6.71 7.24
C LEU A 72 -20.49 6.08 6.60
N THR A 73 -20.99 6.64 5.49
CA THR A 73 -22.22 6.19 4.81
C THR A 73 -22.21 4.69 4.47
N PRO A 74 -21.13 4.11 3.90
CA PRO A 74 -21.07 2.67 3.60
C PRO A 74 -21.26 1.78 4.83
N VAL A 75 -20.70 2.18 5.98
CA VAL A 75 -20.82 1.45 7.25
C VAL A 75 -22.26 1.48 7.74
N VAL A 76 -22.93 2.64 7.64
CA VAL A 76 -24.34 2.79 8.03
C VAL A 76 -25.24 1.91 7.17
N SER A 77 -25.05 1.91 5.85
CA SER A 77 -25.82 1.04 4.95
C SER A 77 -25.59 -0.44 5.25
N ALA A 78 -24.32 -0.85 5.44
CA ALA A 78 -23.99 -2.23 5.71
C ALA A 78 -24.53 -2.71 7.06
N LEU A 79 -24.52 -1.83 8.09
CA LEU A 79 -25.09 -2.14 9.39
C LEU A 79 -26.61 -2.30 9.30
N LYS A 80 -27.29 -1.43 8.53
CA LYS A 80 -28.73 -1.53 8.31
C LYS A 80 -29.13 -2.84 7.62
N ASP A 81 -28.36 -3.23 6.59
CA ASP A 81 -28.59 -4.49 5.87
C ASP A 81 -28.34 -5.70 6.78
N TRP A 82 -27.32 -5.63 7.65
CA TRP A 82 -27.05 -6.64 8.66
C TRP A 82 -28.15 -6.73 9.71
N ASP A 83 -28.61 -5.61 10.26
CA ASP A 83 -29.69 -5.57 11.25
C ASP A 83 -30.98 -6.16 10.66
N LYS A 84 -31.30 -5.83 9.40
CA LYS A 84 -32.45 -6.41 8.67
C LYS A 84 -32.32 -7.93 8.51
N ALA A 85 -31.18 -8.42 8.04
CA ALA A 85 -30.96 -9.86 7.86
C ALA A 85 -31.00 -10.62 9.20
N ASN A 86 -30.48 -10.00 10.27
CA ASN A 86 -30.48 -10.55 11.62
C ASN A 86 -31.88 -10.56 12.23
N GLU A 87 -32.69 -9.53 11.98
CA GLU A 87 -34.10 -9.47 12.39
C GLU A 87 -34.92 -10.56 11.69
N SER A 88 -34.83 -10.70 10.36
CA SER A 88 -35.52 -11.78 9.63
C SER A 88 -35.15 -13.17 10.14
N LEU A 89 -33.87 -13.41 10.45
CA LEU A 89 -33.43 -14.68 11.00
C LEU A 89 -33.93 -14.93 12.44
N ARG A 90 -34.12 -13.87 13.24
CA ARG A 90 -34.72 -13.97 14.58
C ARG A 90 -36.22 -14.24 14.51
N GLU A 91 -36.92 -13.59 13.60
CA GLU A 91 -38.35 -13.82 13.38
C GLU A 91 -38.61 -15.28 12.99
N LEU A 92 -37.86 -15.81 12.01
CA LEU A 92 -37.97 -17.21 11.60
C LEU A 92 -37.68 -18.19 12.76
N LYS A 93 -36.63 -17.92 13.55
CA LYS A 93 -36.35 -18.74 14.75
C LYS A 93 -37.47 -18.68 15.77
N THR A 94 -38.06 -17.51 15.97
CA THR A 94 -39.18 -17.33 16.91
C THR A 94 -40.40 -18.14 16.45
N LEU A 95 -40.72 -18.13 15.16
CA LEU A 95 -41.80 -18.97 14.59
C LEU A 95 -41.52 -20.47 14.74
N ILE A 96 -40.25 -20.88 14.61
CA ILE A 96 -39.85 -22.29 14.77
C ILE A 96 -39.94 -22.73 16.23
N ASP A 97 -39.55 -21.88 17.17
CA ASP A 97 -39.47 -22.21 18.59
C ASP A 97 -40.83 -22.06 19.30
N ASP A 98 -41.76 -21.24 18.79
CA ASP A 98 -43.07 -21.01 19.39
C ASP A 98 -43.97 -22.26 19.28
N PRO A 99 -44.38 -22.90 20.39
CA PRO A 99 -45.24 -24.09 20.36
C PRO A 99 -46.66 -23.83 19.81
N SER A 100 -47.11 -22.57 19.81
CA SER A 100 -48.43 -22.17 19.32
C SER A 100 -48.51 -21.98 17.81
N THR A 101 -47.36 -21.96 17.11
CA THR A 101 -47.31 -21.80 15.66
C THR A 101 -47.76 -23.08 14.94
N ASP A 102 -48.64 -22.93 13.96
CA ASP A 102 -49.15 -24.01 13.13
C ASP A 102 -48.02 -24.78 12.42
N LYS A 103 -48.21 -26.08 12.25
CA LYS A 103 -47.18 -26.97 11.68
C LYS A 103 -46.73 -26.54 10.29
N GLU A 104 -47.67 -26.15 9.42
CA GLU A 104 -47.36 -25.72 8.05
C GLU A 104 -46.48 -24.46 8.01
N LEU A 105 -46.75 -23.48 8.90
CA LEU A 105 -45.93 -22.27 9.03
C LEU A 105 -44.54 -22.57 9.58
N ARG A 106 -44.43 -23.52 10.50
CA ARG A 106 -43.15 -23.97 11.07
C ARG A 106 -42.27 -24.66 10.02
N ASP A 107 -42.87 -25.50 9.18
CA ASP A 107 -42.18 -26.22 8.12
C ASP A 107 -41.63 -25.21 7.08
N LEU A 108 -42.44 -24.22 6.66
CA LEU A 108 -42.01 -23.13 5.78
C LEU A 108 -40.85 -22.31 6.39
N ALA A 109 -40.96 -21.92 7.67
CA ALA A 109 -39.91 -21.16 8.34
C ALA A 109 -38.59 -21.94 8.44
N THR A 110 -38.67 -23.27 8.55
CA THR A 110 -37.50 -24.16 8.59
C THR A 110 -36.82 -24.25 7.23
N GLU A 111 -37.58 -24.23 6.13
CA GLU A 111 -37.02 -24.18 4.76
C GLU A 111 -36.29 -22.85 4.50
N ASP A 112 -36.86 -21.73 4.94
CA ASP A 112 -36.32 -20.37 4.72
C ASP A 112 -35.09 -20.04 5.58
N ILE A 113 -34.82 -20.81 6.64
CA ILE A 113 -33.75 -20.48 7.60
C ILE A 113 -32.36 -20.55 6.99
N GLU A 114 -32.11 -21.50 6.08
CA GLU A 114 -30.79 -21.67 5.45
C GLU A 114 -30.50 -20.53 4.47
N GLN A 115 -31.51 -20.07 3.73
CA GLN A 115 -31.40 -18.88 2.89
C GLN A 115 -31.11 -17.64 3.74
N SER A 116 -31.84 -17.47 4.85
CA SER A 116 -31.64 -16.32 5.76
C SER A 116 -30.27 -16.35 6.45
N LYS A 117 -29.75 -17.53 6.80
CA LYS A 117 -28.37 -17.69 7.29
C LYS A 117 -27.35 -17.26 6.23
N GLY A 118 -27.55 -17.64 4.97
CA GLY A 118 -26.71 -17.22 3.85
C GLY A 118 -26.70 -15.70 3.67
N GLN A 119 -27.88 -15.06 3.75
CA GLN A 119 -28.01 -13.60 3.69
C GLN A 119 -27.30 -12.91 4.85
N LEU A 120 -27.48 -13.39 6.09
CA LEU A 120 -26.81 -12.85 7.27
C LEU A 120 -25.29 -13.00 7.17
N SER A 121 -24.80 -14.12 6.65
CA SER A 121 -23.36 -14.35 6.43
C SER A 121 -22.78 -13.35 5.43
N ARG A 122 -23.46 -13.14 4.30
CA ARG A 122 -23.06 -12.14 3.30
C ARG A 122 -23.10 -10.71 3.86
N ALA A 123 -24.17 -10.34 4.57
CA ALA A 123 -24.29 -9.04 5.21
C ALA A 123 -23.19 -8.83 6.27
N SER A 124 -22.84 -9.87 7.02
CA SER A 124 -21.75 -9.84 8.00
C SER A 124 -20.38 -9.60 7.35
N GLN A 125 -20.11 -10.23 6.20
CA GLN A 125 -18.87 -10.00 5.44
C GLN A 125 -18.79 -8.57 4.89
N ILE A 126 -19.89 -8.06 4.34
CA ILE A 126 -19.97 -6.68 3.83
C ILE A 126 -19.80 -5.67 4.96
N LEU A 127 -20.44 -5.90 6.11
CA LEU A 127 -20.27 -5.06 7.29
C LEU A 127 -18.82 -5.07 7.78
N ALA A 128 -18.22 -6.25 7.91
CA ALA A 128 -16.83 -6.37 8.36
C ALA A 128 -15.85 -5.66 7.41
N SER A 129 -16.02 -5.82 6.10
CA SER A 129 -15.16 -5.13 5.12
C SER A 129 -15.40 -3.61 5.08
N SER A 130 -16.64 -3.15 5.33
CA SER A 130 -16.94 -1.71 5.39
C SER A 130 -16.28 -0.98 6.57
N LEU A 131 -15.97 -1.71 7.66
CA LEU A 131 -15.32 -1.15 8.85
C LEU A 131 -13.82 -0.92 8.67
N ILE A 132 -13.23 -1.47 7.60
CA ILE A 132 -11.82 -1.33 7.28
C ILE A 132 -11.62 0.04 6.61
N PRO A 133 -10.74 0.89 7.15
CA PRO A 133 -10.40 2.13 6.47
C PRO A 133 -9.72 1.81 5.14
N LYS A 134 -10.11 2.52 4.08
CA LYS A 134 -9.42 2.39 2.80
C LYS A 134 -7.94 2.72 2.96
N HIS A 135 -7.09 1.90 2.35
CA HIS A 135 -5.65 2.15 2.34
C HIS A 135 -5.37 3.52 1.69
N PRO A 136 -4.51 4.38 2.26
CA PRO A 136 -4.32 5.77 1.80
C PRO A 136 -3.84 5.86 0.35
N PHE A 137 -3.17 4.82 -0.14
CA PHE A 137 -2.64 4.75 -1.50
C PHE A 137 -3.43 3.85 -2.44
N ALA A 138 -4.58 3.28 -2.01
CA ALA A 138 -5.33 2.30 -2.80
C ALA A 138 -5.67 2.81 -4.20
N ASP A 139 -6.07 4.08 -4.31
CA ASP A 139 -6.53 4.71 -5.54
C ASP A 139 -5.39 5.30 -6.39
N LEU A 140 -4.14 5.23 -5.91
CA LEU A 140 -2.99 5.80 -6.62
C LEU A 140 -2.43 4.84 -7.70
N PRO A 141 -1.77 5.40 -8.73
CA PRO A 141 -0.86 4.65 -9.59
C PRO A 141 0.28 3.99 -8.79
N CYS A 142 1.05 3.10 -9.40
CA CYS A 142 2.15 2.43 -8.71
C CYS A 142 3.39 2.16 -9.57
N PHE A 143 4.54 2.09 -8.90
CA PHE A 143 5.76 1.50 -9.44
C PHE A 143 5.87 0.03 -9.03
N LEU A 144 6.23 -0.82 -9.99
CA LEU A 144 6.53 -2.22 -9.78
C LEU A 144 8.01 -2.45 -10.08
N GLU A 145 8.77 -2.75 -9.05
CA GLU A 145 10.22 -2.98 -9.10
C GLU A 145 10.50 -4.48 -8.95
N VAL A 146 11.05 -5.11 -10.00
CA VAL A 146 11.40 -6.54 -10.03
C VAL A 146 12.90 -6.70 -9.98
N ARG A 147 13.39 -7.48 -9.02
CA ARG A 147 14.81 -7.80 -8.86
C ARG A 147 15.05 -9.30 -8.75
N PRO A 148 16.11 -9.84 -9.38
CA PRO A 148 16.51 -11.21 -9.16
C PRO A 148 16.97 -11.40 -7.71
N GLY A 149 16.61 -12.55 -7.14
CA GLY A 149 17.05 -12.97 -5.82
C GLY A 149 18.09 -14.09 -5.90
N ILE A 150 17.92 -15.10 -5.05
CA ILE A 150 18.81 -16.26 -5.01
C ILE A 150 18.56 -17.13 -6.25
N GLY A 151 19.61 -17.51 -6.97
CA GLY A 151 19.53 -18.40 -8.14
C GLY A 151 20.40 -17.99 -9.33
N GLY A 152 21.15 -16.88 -9.24
CA GLY A 152 22.07 -16.44 -10.30
C GLY A 152 21.34 -16.15 -11.61
N GLY A 153 21.87 -16.65 -12.73
CA GLY A 153 21.28 -16.44 -14.06
C GLY A 153 19.82 -16.92 -14.17
N GLU A 154 19.44 -17.99 -13.49
CA GLU A 154 18.05 -18.47 -13.49
C GLU A 154 17.10 -17.51 -12.76
N ALA A 155 17.54 -16.91 -11.65
CA ALA A 155 16.75 -15.89 -10.97
C ALA A 155 16.54 -14.66 -11.85
N ALA A 156 17.56 -14.30 -12.65
CA ALA A 156 17.52 -13.20 -13.60
C ALA A 156 16.54 -13.48 -14.77
N ILE A 157 16.51 -14.70 -15.30
CA ILE A 157 15.52 -15.10 -16.32
C ILE A 157 14.11 -15.09 -15.72
N PHE A 158 13.92 -15.68 -14.54
CA PHE A 158 12.62 -15.72 -13.87
C PHE A 158 12.09 -14.32 -13.52
N ALA A 159 12.96 -13.39 -13.12
CA ALA A 159 12.57 -12.01 -12.91
C ALA A 159 12.07 -11.36 -14.22
N GLY A 160 12.69 -11.66 -15.36
CA GLY A 160 12.19 -11.27 -16.68
C GLY A 160 10.83 -11.89 -17.03
N ASP A 161 10.59 -13.15 -16.66
CA ASP A 161 9.29 -13.81 -16.84
C ASP A 161 8.19 -13.09 -16.05
N LEU A 162 8.46 -12.68 -14.81
CA LEU A 162 7.52 -11.90 -14.00
C LEU A 162 7.21 -10.52 -14.60
N VAL A 163 8.22 -9.83 -15.15
CA VAL A 163 8.01 -8.56 -15.84
C VAL A 163 7.05 -8.73 -17.02
N LYS A 164 7.29 -9.75 -17.87
CA LYS A 164 6.41 -10.06 -19.01
C LYS A 164 4.99 -10.41 -18.56
N MET A 165 4.87 -11.20 -17.50
CA MET A 165 3.59 -11.58 -16.90
C MET A 165 2.79 -10.34 -16.47
N PHE A 166 3.41 -9.41 -15.75
CA PHE A 166 2.73 -8.18 -15.31
C PHE A 166 2.39 -7.25 -16.47
N GLN A 167 3.24 -7.14 -17.50
CA GLN A 167 2.93 -6.38 -18.71
C GLN A 167 1.73 -6.95 -19.47
N ALA A 168 1.67 -8.28 -19.61
CA ALA A 168 0.56 -8.97 -20.25
C ALA A 168 -0.74 -8.79 -19.47
N TYR A 169 -0.68 -8.91 -18.14
CA TYR A 169 -1.82 -8.65 -17.26
C TYR A 169 -2.31 -7.19 -17.39
N CYS A 170 -1.41 -6.21 -17.42
CA CYS A 170 -1.78 -4.80 -17.62
C CYS A 170 -2.47 -4.59 -18.96
N SER A 171 -1.92 -5.15 -20.03
CA SER A 171 -2.48 -5.03 -21.39
C SER A 171 -3.88 -5.64 -21.50
N LYS A 172 -4.11 -6.80 -20.87
CA LYS A 172 -5.43 -7.47 -20.84
C LYS A 172 -6.47 -6.67 -20.04
N ASN A 173 -6.06 -6.02 -18.95
CA ASN A 173 -6.94 -5.24 -18.07
C ASN A 173 -7.03 -3.75 -18.44
N GLY A 174 -6.45 -3.32 -19.56
CA GLY A 174 -6.49 -1.92 -20.00
C GLY A 174 -5.73 -0.96 -19.08
N LEU A 175 -4.72 -1.46 -18.34
CA LEU A 175 -3.86 -0.64 -17.49
C LEU A 175 -2.68 -0.11 -18.30
N ASN A 176 -2.41 1.18 -18.19
CA ASN A 176 -1.30 1.82 -18.89
C ASN A 176 0.01 1.50 -18.17
N VAL A 177 0.94 0.83 -18.87
CA VAL A 177 2.25 0.47 -18.35
C VAL A 177 3.37 1.15 -19.13
N ALA A 178 4.31 1.78 -18.43
CA ALA A 178 5.54 2.34 -18.98
C ALA A 178 6.75 1.68 -18.32
N ILE A 179 7.77 1.34 -19.11
CA ILE A 179 9.03 0.80 -18.56
C ILE A 179 9.96 1.98 -18.31
N LEU A 180 10.22 2.29 -17.04
CA LEU A 180 11.13 3.37 -16.67
C LEU A 180 12.58 2.92 -16.68
N LYS A 181 12.83 1.69 -16.23
CA LYS A 181 14.18 1.14 -16.14
C LYS A 181 14.15 -0.34 -16.48
N LEU A 182 15.06 -0.77 -17.35
CA LEU A 182 15.28 -2.17 -17.67
C LEU A 182 16.79 -2.40 -17.85
N GLU A 183 17.41 -3.00 -16.84
CA GLU A 183 18.82 -3.37 -16.86
C GLU A 183 18.96 -4.88 -17.00
N THR A 184 19.66 -5.30 -18.05
CA THR A 184 20.04 -6.71 -18.27
C THR A 184 21.52 -6.91 -18.01
N ALA A 185 21.94 -8.16 -17.78
CA ALA A 185 23.34 -8.52 -17.55
C ALA A 185 24.27 -8.10 -18.70
N ASP A 186 23.75 -8.04 -19.93
CA ASP A 186 24.49 -7.68 -21.14
C ASP A 186 24.47 -6.17 -21.43
N GLY A 187 23.86 -5.36 -20.56
CA GLY A 187 23.75 -3.90 -20.70
C GLY A 187 22.80 -3.43 -21.81
N THR A 188 22.03 -4.34 -22.42
CA THR A 188 21.06 -4.01 -23.47
C THR A 188 19.67 -3.81 -22.88
N SER A 189 19.00 -2.72 -23.27
CA SER A 189 17.67 -2.33 -22.76
C SER A 189 16.51 -3.02 -23.48
N ASN A 190 16.71 -4.22 -24.03
CA ASN A 190 15.70 -4.90 -24.85
C ASN A 190 15.32 -6.26 -24.29
N LEU A 191 14.05 -6.43 -23.91
CA LEU A 191 13.49 -7.65 -23.30
C LEU A 191 13.23 -8.78 -24.32
N SER A 192 13.47 -8.53 -25.61
CA SER A 192 13.21 -9.46 -26.72
C SER A 192 14.08 -10.71 -26.74
N LEU A 193 15.12 -10.82 -25.91
CA LEU A 193 15.98 -12.01 -25.88
C LEU A 193 15.59 -12.92 -24.72
N SER A 194 14.86 -13.99 -25.04
CA SER A 194 14.66 -15.16 -24.19
C SER A 194 16.02 -15.74 -23.79
N GLY A 195 16.52 -15.34 -22.62
CA GLY A 195 17.81 -15.78 -22.09
C GLY A 195 18.69 -14.68 -21.49
N ALA A 196 18.44 -13.40 -21.82
CA ALA A 196 19.16 -12.29 -21.20
C ALA A 196 18.67 -12.10 -19.76
N GLY A 197 19.57 -12.31 -18.78
CA GLY A 197 19.22 -12.21 -17.37
C GLY A 197 18.91 -10.78 -16.97
N LEU A 198 17.75 -10.55 -16.34
CA LEU A 198 17.38 -9.26 -15.76
C LEU A 198 18.18 -8.97 -14.49
N THR A 199 18.77 -7.78 -14.39
CA THR A 199 19.39 -7.24 -13.18
C THR A 199 18.40 -6.41 -12.37
N GLU A 200 17.64 -5.54 -13.03
CA GLU A 200 16.60 -4.72 -12.42
C GLU A 200 15.56 -4.30 -13.47
N ALA A 201 14.28 -4.33 -13.11
CA ALA A 201 13.22 -3.69 -13.88
C ALA A 201 12.39 -2.79 -12.98
N ILE A 202 12.03 -1.60 -13.48
CA ILE A 202 11.08 -0.68 -12.87
C ILE A 202 10.02 -0.36 -13.92
N LEU A 203 8.79 -0.76 -13.61
CA LEU A 203 7.60 -0.45 -14.38
C LEU A 203 6.79 0.60 -13.64
N GLU A 204 6.26 1.56 -14.37
CA GLU A 204 5.24 2.49 -13.92
C GLU A 204 3.89 2.05 -14.48
N ILE A 205 2.89 1.92 -13.61
CA ILE A 205 1.53 1.60 -14.00
C ILE A 205 0.69 2.84 -13.71
N ASP A 206 0.54 3.68 -14.73
CA ASP A 206 -0.17 4.96 -14.68
C ASP A 206 -1.67 4.74 -14.87
N SER A 207 -2.29 4.15 -13.86
CA SER A 207 -3.74 3.94 -13.84
C SER A 207 -4.26 4.13 -12.42
N PRO A 208 -5.39 4.84 -12.24
CA PRO A 208 -5.97 5.02 -10.92
C PRO A 208 -6.36 3.66 -10.34
N GLY A 209 -6.03 3.42 -9.07
CA GLY A 209 -6.28 2.14 -8.40
C GLY A 209 -5.22 1.06 -8.63
N ALA A 210 -4.18 1.31 -9.43
CA ALA A 210 -3.16 0.30 -9.72
C ALA A 210 -2.44 -0.21 -8.46
N TYR A 211 -2.14 0.68 -7.50
CA TYR A 211 -1.53 0.27 -6.24
C TYR A 211 -2.40 -0.73 -5.46
N GLY A 212 -3.72 -0.50 -5.41
CA GLY A 212 -4.66 -1.43 -4.78
C GLY A 212 -4.66 -2.82 -5.42
N ILE A 213 -4.47 -2.88 -6.75
CA ILE A 213 -4.41 -4.14 -7.50
C ILE A 213 -3.09 -4.88 -7.25
N PHE A 214 -1.97 -4.19 -7.36
CA PHE A 214 -0.63 -4.79 -7.33
C PHE A 214 -0.03 -4.93 -5.92
N SER A 215 -0.56 -4.27 -4.90
CA SER A 215 -0.04 -4.40 -3.53
C SER A 215 0.03 -5.85 -3.04
N CYS A 216 -0.84 -6.74 -3.53
CA CYS A 216 -0.81 -8.17 -3.23
C CYS A 216 0.40 -8.92 -3.85
N GLU A 217 1.08 -8.34 -4.84
CA GLU A 217 2.27 -8.91 -5.48
C GLU A 217 3.57 -8.61 -4.73
N ALA A 218 3.55 -7.72 -3.73
CA ALA A 218 4.75 -7.36 -3.00
C ALA A 218 5.30 -8.55 -2.19
N GLY A 219 6.54 -8.97 -2.47
CA GLY A 219 7.22 -10.03 -1.75
C GLY A 219 8.15 -10.89 -2.62
N VAL A 220 8.53 -12.06 -2.08
CA VAL A 220 9.44 -12.99 -2.76
C VAL A 220 8.65 -14.07 -3.52
N HIS A 221 8.87 -14.12 -4.83
CA HIS A 221 8.33 -15.12 -5.74
C HIS A 221 9.37 -16.22 -5.96
N ARG A 222 9.00 -17.48 -5.70
CA ARG A 222 9.90 -18.63 -5.83
C ARG A 222 9.58 -19.45 -7.07
N VAL A 223 10.59 -19.81 -7.85
CA VAL A 223 10.45 -20.72 -9.00
C VAL A 223 11.13 -22.05 -8.75
N GLN A 224 10.51 -23.13 -9.22
CA GLN A 224 11.06 -24.48 -9.27
C GLN A 224 10.89 -25.03 -10.69
N ARG A 225 12.00 -25.05 -11.44
CA ARG A 225 12.06 -25.60 -12.81
C ARG A 225 13.46 -26.08 -13.14
N VAL A 226 13.62 -26.77 -14.26
CA VAL A 226 14.93 -27.03 -14.86
C VAL A 226 15.37 -25.73 -15.55
N PRO A 227 16.45 -25.07 -15.09
CA PRO A 227 16.91 -23.82 -15.68
C PRO A 227 17.29 -23.98 -17.15
N ALA A 228 17.14 -22.91 -17.93
CA ALA A 228 17.68 -22.88 -19.29
C ALA A 228 19.21 -23.01 -19.32
N THR A 229 19.88 -22.62 -18.22
CA THR A 229 21.33 -22.68 -18.06
C THR A 229 21.85 -24.04 -17.56
N GLU A 230 20.99 -25.04 -17.34
CA GLU A 230 21.36 -26.32 -16.73
C GLU A 230 21.42 -27.45 -17.77
N THR A 231 22.54 -28.16 -17.85
CA THR A 231 22.76 -29.23 -18.85
C THR A 231 22.27 -30.60 -18.37
N LYS A 232 22.24 -30.86 -17.05
CA LYS A 232 21.94 -32.20 -16.50
C LYS A 232 20.46 -32.44 -16.23
N GLY A 233 19.57 -31.50 -16.57
CA GLY A 233 18.13 -31.64 -16.36
C GLY A 233 17.71 -31.59 -14.88
N ARG A 234 18.56 -31.08 -13.97
CA ARG A 234 18.23 -31.00 -12.55
C ARG A 234 17.30 -29.82 -12.27
N THR A 235 16.25 -30.06 -11.48
CA THR A 235 15.39 -28.96 -11.01
C THR A 235 16.13 -28.10 -9.99
N HIS A 236 16.20 -26.80 -10.27
CA HIS A 236 16.73 -25.80 -9.34
C HIS A 236 15.58 -25.04 -8.67
N THR A 237 15.91 -24.36 -7.58
CA THR A 237 14.97 -23.46 -6.90
C THR A 237 15.60 -22.10 -6.82
N SER A 238 14.99 -21.14 -7.50
CA SER A 238 15.41 -19.75 -7.56
C SER A 238 14.30 -18.84 -7.04
N ALA A 239 14.60 -17.56 -6.84
CA ALA A 239 13.63 -16.58 -6.38
C ALA A 239 13.87 -15.21 -7.02
N ALA A 240 12.80 -14.42 -7.11
CA ALA A 240 12.81 -13.01 -7.48
C ALA A 240 12.01 -12.22 -6.44
N SER A 241 12.37 -10.96 -6.25
CA SER A 241 11.67 -10.03 -5.37
C SER A 241 10.84 -9.07 -6.23
N VAL A 242 9.59 -8.86 -5.83
CA VAL A 242 8.71 -7.84 -6.40
C VAL A 242 8.41 -6.84 -5.31
N ILE A 243 8.63 -5.57 -5.60
CA ILE A 243 8.37 -4.44 -4.71
C ILE A 243 7.33 -3.56 -5.39
N VAL A 244 6.32 -3.14 -4.64
CA VAL A 244 5.25 -2.26 -5.13
C VAL A 244 5.25 -0.99 -4.31
N LEU A 245 5.39 0.16 -4.98
CA LEU A 245 5.42 1.48 -4.36
C LEU A 245 4.31 2.34 -4.98
N PRO A 246 3.65 3.20 -4.20
CA PRO A 246 2.73 4.16 -4.78
C PRO A 246 3.50 5.14 -5.67
N SER A 247 2.95 5.45 -6.84
CA SER A 247 3.41 6.57 -7.66
C SER A 247 2.54 7.77 -7.31
N PHE A 248 3.20 8.82 -6.83
CA PHE A 248 2.55 10.10 -6.62
C PHE A 248 2.65 10.84 -7.94
N PRO A 249 1.52 11.26 -8.56
CA PRO A 249 1.58 12.02 -9.78
C PRO A 249 2.51 13.22 -9.58
N ALA A 250 3.44 13.42 -10.51
CA ALA A 250 4.23 14.63 -10.53
C ALA A 250 3.25 15.80 -10.69
N ASN A 251 3.14 16.63 -9.65
CA ASN A 251 2.31 17.82 -9.73
C ASN A 251 2.93 18.75 -10.78
N GLY A 252 2.26 18.89 -11.91
CA GLY A 252 2.68 19.78 -13.00
C GLY A 252 3.75 19.16 -13.89
N SER A 253 3.59 19.38 -15.19
CA SER A 253 4.55 19.11 -16.26
C SER A 253 5.98 19.49 -15.87
N GLU A 254 6.97 18.76 -16.39
CA GLU A 254 8.41 19.13 -16.33
C GLU A 254 8.72 20.52 -16.94
N GLU A 255 7.73 21.19 -17.53
CA GLU A 255 7.83 22.57 -17.98
C GLU A 255 7.91 23.53 -16.79
N LEU A 256 8.82 24.50 -16.91
CA LEU A 256 9.05 25.57 -15.94
C LEU A 256 7.85 26.55 -15.92
N ASP A 257 6.68 26.09 -15.48
CA ASP A 257 5.54 26.97 -15.27
C ASP A 257 5.63 27.60 -13.88
N PHE A 258 5.83 28.92 -13.86
CA PHE A 258 5.93 29.71 -12.65
C PHE A 258 4.57 30.21 -12.14
N ASN A 259 3.50 29.99 -12.90
CA ASN A 259 2.16 30.50 -12.62
C ASN A 259 1.17 29.39 -12.21
N ASP A 260 1.48 28.11 -12.46
CA ASP A 260 0.66 26.99 -12.01
C ASP A 260 0.87 26.72 -10.51
N PRO A 261 -0.16 26.86 -9.65
CA PRO A 261 -0.07 26.55 -8.22
C PRO A 261 0.43 25.14 -7.89
N ASN A 262 0.29 24.19 -8.82
CA ASN A 262 0.72 22.81 -8.64
C ASN A 262 2.19 22.57 -9.01
N SER A 263 2.84 23.52 -9.68
CA SER A 263 4.25 23.40 -10.09
C SER A 263 5.20 23.49 -8.89
N ASP A 264 6.27 22.70 -8.92
CA ASP A 264 7.36 22.77 -7.95
C ASP A 264 7.99 24.17 -7.86
N PHE A 265 7.95 24.93 -8.96
CA PHE A 265 8.54 26.26 -9.08
C PHE A 265 7.61 27.41 -8.68
N PHE A 266 6.34 27.11 -8.38
CA PHE A 266 5.37 28.11 -7.96
C PHE A 266 5.62 28.56 -6.53
N VAL A 267 5.65 29.88 -6.37
CA VAL A 267 5.81 30.60 -5.10
C VAL A 267 4.84 31.77 -5.13
N ASP A 268 3.88 31.81 -4.21
CA ASP A 268 2.94 32.93 -4.10
C ASP A 268 3.72 34.21 -3.73
N PRO A 269 3.62 35.29 -4.53
CA PRO A 269 4.22 36.57 -4.19
C PRO A 269 3.85 37.10 -2.80
N LYS A 270 2.68 36.73 -2.26
CA LYS A 270 2.22 37.15 -0.92
C LYS A 270 3.03 36.52 0.22
N ASP A 271 3.61 35.36 -0.01
CA ASP A 271 4.40 34.62 0.99
C ASP A 271 5.88 35.05 1.01
N VAL A 272 6.27 35.99 0.15
CA VAL A 272 7.66 36.43 0.01
C VAL A 272 7.83 37.87 0.48
N ARG A 273 8.63 38.04 1.53
CA ARG A 273 9.09 39.36 1.96
C ARG A 273 10.25 39.82 1.09
N VAL A 274 10.13 41.02 0.53
CA VAL A 274 11.16 41.68 -0.28
C VAL A 274 11.87 42.73 0.56
N ASP A 275 13.14 42.48 0.88
CA ASP A 275 14.01 43.44 1.54
C ASP A 275 14.96 44.05 0.50
N VAL A 276 14.98 45.38 0.37
CA VAL A 276 15.92 46.11 -0.50
C VAL A 276 17.05 46.67 0.37
N MET A 277 18.29 46.51 -0.08
CA MET A 277 19.48 46.89 0.67
C MET A 277 20.57 47.48 -0.23
N ARG A 278 21.58 48.09 0.39
CA ARG A 278 22.77 48.55 -0.32
C ARG A 278 23.65 47.36 -0.67
N ALA A 279 24.20 47.35 -1.89
CA ALA A 279 25.12 46.32 -2.32
C ALA A 279 26.43 46.38 -1.51
N SER A 280 27.04 45.22 -1.28
CA SER A 280 28.32 45.10 -0.57
C SER A 280 29.44 44.76 -1.57
N GLY A 281 30.59 45.45 -1.46
CA GLY A 281 31.78 45.15 -2.27
C GLY A 281 32.55 46.38 -2.76
N ALA A 282 33.59 46.14 -3.55
CA ALA A 282 34.40 47.20 -4.16
C ALA A 282 33.56 47.99 -5.18
N GLY A 283 33.24 49.24 -4.86
CA GLY A 283 32.39 50.09 -5.67
C GLY A 283 32.60 51.58 -5.42
N GLY A 284 32.24 52.40 -6.41
CA GLY A 284 32.28 53.86 -6.30
C GLY A 284 31.08 54.42 -5.53
N GLN A 285 30.84 55.74 -5.65
CA GLN A 285 29.72 56.42 -4.96
C GLN A 285 28.34 55.76 -5.18
N HIS A 286 28.13 55.13 -6.34
CA HIS A 286 26.89 54.43 -6.67
C HIS A 286 26.59 53.25 -5.73
N VAL A 287 27.60 52.49 -5.30
CA VAL A 287 27.40 51.35 -4.38
C VAL A 287 27.05 51.83 -2.97
N ASN A 288 27.58 52.99 -2.56
CA ASN A 288 27.34 53.54 -1.23
C ASN A 288 25.99 54.26 -1.09
N LYS A 289 25.42 54.77 -2.19
CA LYS A 289 24.19 55.58 -2.17
C LYS A 289 22.96 54.84 -2.70
N THR A 290 23.13 53.92 -3.66
CA THR A 290 22.00 53.28 -4.34
C THR A 290 21.66 51.92 -3.69
N GLU A 291 20.38 51.72 -3.39
CA GLU A 291 19.84 50.46 -2.84
C GLU A 291 19.54 49.47 -3.96
N SER A 292 20.59 48.97 -4.61
CA SER A 292 20.46 48.06 -5.76
C SER A 292 20.31 46.58 -5.38
N ALA A 293 20.73 46.17 -4.18
CA ALA A 293 20.70 44.76 -3.77
C ALA A 293 19.32 44.36 -3.24
N VAL A 294 18.87 43.15 -3.58
CA VAL A 294 17.54 42.64 -3.21
C VAL A 294 17.68 41.29 -2.52
N ARG A 295 17.01 41.14 -1.38
CA ARG A 295 16.88 39.89 -0.63
C ARG A 295 15.41 39.51 -0.55
N LEU A 296 15.11 38.28 -0.92
CA LEU A 296 13.78 37.68 -0.82
C LEU A 296 13.79 36.63 0.30
N THR A 297 12.75 36.64 1.13
CA THR A 297 12.55 35.64 2.18
C THR A 297 11.17 35.03 2.04
N HIS A 298 11.09 33.72 1.79
CA HIS A 298 9.83 33.00 1.80
C HIS A 298 9.45 32.68 3.24
N ILE A 299 8.35 33.27 3.73
CA ILE A 299 7.92 33.24 5.13
C ILE A 299 7.60 31.81 5.59
N PRO A 300 6.87 30.97 4.82
CA PRO A 300 6.51 29.63 5.26
C PRO A 300 7.72 28.69 5.45
N THR A 301 8.71 28.75 4.55
CA THR A 301 9.87 27.83 4.57
C THR A 301 11.12 28.46 5.19
N ASN A 302 11.09 29.75 5.52
CA ASN A 302 12.25 30.55 5.92
C ASN A 302 13.42 30.51 4.91
N THR A 303 13.16 30.18 3.65
CA THR A 303 14.20 30.14 2.60
C THR A 303 14.52 31.57 2.16
N VAL A 304 15.80 31.93 2.21
CA VAL A 304 16.28 33.26 1.83
C VAL A 304 17.07 33.14 0.52
N ALA A 305 16.89 34.09 -0.40
CA ALA A 305 17.73 34.27 -1.59
C ALA A 305 18.05 35.76 -1.79
N ALA A 306 19.26 36.09 -2.25
CA ALA A 306 19.65 37.47 -2.48
C ALA A 306 20.49 37.59 -3.75
N SER A 307 20.32 38.70 -4.48
CA SER A 307 21.17 39.06 -5.63
C SER A 307 21.58 40.53 -5.55
N GLN A 308 22.83 40.80 -5.94
CA GLN A 308 23.45 42.13 -5.97
C GLN A 308 24.42 42.33 -7.14
N GLU A 309 24.43 41.42 -8.12
CA GLU A 309 25.43 41.41 -9.19
C GLU A 309 25.24 42.54 -10.21
N GLN A 310 23.99 42.88 -10.53
CA GLN A 310 23.67 43.91 -11.51
C GLN A 310 23.51 45.27 -10.84
N ARG A 311 23.78 46.34 -11.60
CA ARG A 311 23.57 47.72 -11.11
C ARG A 311 22.09 48.09 -10.95
N SER A 312 21.19 47.39 -11.65
CA SER A 312 19.74 47.63 -11.63
C SER A 312 19.06 46.76 -10.58
N GLN A 313 18.29 47.39 -9.69
CA GLN A 313 17.47 46.73 -8.68
C GLN A 313 16.47 45.73 -9.28
N ALA A 314 15.84 46.09 -10.41
CA ALA A 314 14.86 45.22 -11.08
C ALA A 314 15.48 43.90 -11.55
N ARG A 315 16.69 43.96 -12.13
CA ARG A 315 17.42 42.76 -12.57
C ARG A 315 17.88 41.91 -11.38
N ASN A 316 18.34 42.53 -10.30
CA ASN A 316 18.66 41.80 -9.07
C ASN A 316 17.41 41.15 -8.45
N LYS A 317 16.25 41.82 -8.52
CA LYS A 317 14.97 41.27 -8.06
C LYS A 317 14.58 40.03 -8.88
N GLU A 318 14.64 40.10 -10.21
CA GLU A 318 14.36 38.97 -11.09
C GLU A 318 15.28 37.78 -10.79
N GLN A 319 16.58 38.01 -10.64
CA GLN A 319 17.53 36.95 -10.28
C GLN A 319 17.30 36.36 -8.90
N ALA A 320 17.02 37.21 -7.90
CA ALA A 320 16.70 36.74 -6.56
C ALA A 320 15.44 35.85 -6.58
N TRP A 321 14.45 36.17 -7.41
CA TRP A 321 13.27 35.33 -7.63
C TRP A 321 13.63 33.99 -8.28
N THR A 322 14.45 33.98 -9.31
CA THR A 322 14.94 32.74 -9.94
C THR A 322 15.67 31.86 -8.93
N MET A 323 16.57 32.42 -8.13
CA MET A 323 17.29 31.69 -7.09
C MET A 323 16.36 31.18 -5.97
N LEU A 324 15.39 31.98 -5.55
CA LEU A 324 14.42 31.59 -4.52
C LEU A 324 13.56 30.41 -4.99
N ARG A 325 13.00 30.50 -6.20
CA ARG A 325 12.19 29.43 -6.81
C ARG A 325 13.00 28.15 -6.98
N ALA A 326 14.24 28.25 -7.45
CA ALA A 326 15.13 27.09 -7.58
C ALA A 326 15.43 26.42 -6.23
N ARG A 327 15.71 27.19 -5.18
CA ARG A 327 15.96 26.66 -3.83
C ARG A 327 14.73 25.96 -3.24
N ILE A 328 13.55 26.57 -3.39
CA ILE A 328 12.29 25.98 -2.89
C ILE A 328 11.95 24.71 -3.68
N ALA A 329 12.05 24.73 -5.01
CA ALA A 329 11.82 23.57 -5.85
C ALA A 329 12.79 22.42 -5.51
N GLN A 330 14.07 22.73 -5.26
CA GLN A 330 15.04 21.74 -4.80
C GLN A 330 14.67 21.15 -3.45
N ALA A 331 14.35 21.97 -2.44
CA ALA A 331 13.94 21.47 -1.13
C ALA A 331 12.67 20.59 -1.18
N ARG A 332 11.69 20.96 -2.02
CA ARG A 332 10.47 20.16 -2.26
C ARG A 332 10.79 18.81 -2.91
N ARG A 333 11.72 18.77 -3.87
CA ARG A 333 12.20 17.53 -4.50
C ARG A 333 12.93 16.64 -3.50
N GLU A 334 13.87 17.20 -2.75
CA GLU A 334 14.62 16.48 -1.71
C GLU A 334 13.68 15.85 -0.67
N ALA A 335 12.67 16.60 -0.19
CA ALA A 335 11.68 16.08 0.76
C ALA A 335 10.87 14.90 0.17
N ARG A 336 10.44 14.99 -1.10
CA ARG A 336 9.75 13.89 -1.79
C ARG A 336 10.66 12.66 -1.96
N GLU A 337 11.90 12.87 -2.36
CA GLU A 337 12.88 11.79 -2.48
C GLU A 337 13.14 11.10 -1.12
N GLU A 338 13.25 11.86 -0.03
CA GLU A 338 13.39 11.33 1.32
C GLU A 338 12.17 10.49 1.75
N GLU A 339 10.95 10.95 1.45
CA GLU A 339 9.72 10.20 1.71
C GLU A 339 9.68 8.89 0.90
N MET A 340 10.03 8.95 -0.39
CA MET A 340 10.13 7.77 -1.24
C MET A 340 11.18 6.78 -0.76
N VAL A 341 12.35 7.26 -0.33
CA VAL A 341 13.41 6.43 0.27
C VAL A 341 12.94 5.80 1.58
N ARG A 342 12.20 6.55 2.41
CA ARG A 342 11.61 6.03 3.65
C ARG A 342 10.60 4.92 3.37
N LEU A 343 9.66 5.15 2.46
CA LEU A 343 8.66 4.17 2.03
C LEU A 343 9.34 2.92 1.47
N ARG A 344 10.31 3.10 0.57
CA ARG A 344 11.11 2.00 0.03
C ARG A 344 11.82 1.21 1.12
N ARG A 345 12.48 1.87 2.08
CA ARG A 345 13.16 1.18 3.20
C ARG A 345 12.17 0.36 4.05
N SER A 346 10.97 0.87 4.30
CA SER A 346 9.95 0.11 5.03
C SER A 346 9.51 -1.15 4.27
N VAL A 347 9.29 -1.04 2.95
CA VAL A 347 8.83 -2.17 2.12
C VAL A 347 9.96 -3.20 1.92
N VAL A 348 11.19 -2.74 1.64
CA VAL A 348 12.37 -3.59 1.44
C VAL A 348 12.79 -4.30 2.73
N GLY A 349 12.65 -3.65 3.90
CA GLY A 349 12.96 -4.27 5.20
C GLY A 349 12.08 -5.48 5.54
N VAL A 350 10.86 -5.53 4.98
CA VAL A 350 9.93 -6.67 5.07
C VAL A 350 10.23 -7.72 4.00
N ALA A 351 10.65 -7.30 2.80
CA ALA A 351 11.06 -8.17 1.70
C ALA A 351 12.48 -8.75 1.89
N LYS A 352 12.76 -9.38 3.03
CA LYS A 352 14.01 -10.12 3.22
C LYS A 352 14.12 -11.18 2.12
N THR A 353 15.15 -11.06 1.28
CA THR A 353 15.53 -12.00 0.21
C THR A 353 16.04 -13.35 0.76
N GLY A 354 15.44 -13.84 1.85
CA GLY A 354 15.68 -15.16 2.39
C GLY A 354 14.82 -16.19 1.65
N ARG A 355 15.34 -17.41 1.50
CA ARG A 355 14.62 -18.55 0.90
C ARG A 355 13.32 -18.92 1.65
N GLN A 356 13.13 -18.41 2.86
CA GLN A 356 12.05 -18.78 3.79
C GLN A 356 10.79 -17.90 3.63
N ASP A 357 10.93 -16.61 3.32
CA ASP A 357 9.83 -15.62 3.26
C ASP A 357 9.18 -15.53 1.87
N LYS A 358 8.89 -16.68 1.26
CA LYS A 358 8.22 -16.77 -0.05
C LYS A 358 6.72 -16.50 0.09
N ILE A 359 6.18 -15.64 -0.77
CA ILE A 359 4.73 -15.43 -0.88
C ILE A 359 4.10 -16.39 -1.88
N ARG A 360 4.79 -16.69 -2.99
CA ARG A 360 4.31 -17.59 -4.06
C ARG A 360 5.35 -18.60 -4.49
N THR A 361 4.90 -19.76 -4.95
CA THR A 361 5.74 -20.76 -5.61
C THR A 361 5.17 -21.14 -6.95
N TYR A 362 5.99 -20.98 -7.99
CA TYR A 362 5.75 -21.41 -9.37
C TYR A 362 6.51 -22.72 -9.59
N ASN A 363 5.79 -23.82 -9.83
CA ASN A 363 6.37 -25.13 -10.03
C ASN A 363 6.04 -25.62 -11.45
N TRP A 364 7.04 -25.56 -12.34
CA TRP A 364 6.88 -25.96 -13.74
C TRP A 364 6.65 -27.46 -13.90
N ASN A 365 7.33 -28.30 -13.10
CA ASN A 365 7.18 -29.75 -13.21
C ASN A 365 5.76 -30.23 -12.89
N GLN A 366 5.04 -29.48 -12.04
CA GLN A 366 3.67 -29.77 -11.63
C GLN A 366 2.63 -28.86 -12.30
N GLN A 367 3.07 -27.96 -13.21
CA GLN A 367 2.24 -26.92 -13.81
C GLN A 367 1.39 -26.18 -12.77
N ARG A 368 1.98 -25.82 -11.62
CA ARG A 368 1.24 -25.34 -10.45
C ARG A 368 1.79 -24.03 -9.90
N VAL A 369 0.89 -23.12 -9.56
CA VAL A 369 1.19 -21.92 -8.76
C VAL A 369 0.45 -22.01 -7.43
N THR A 370 1.18 -21.79 -6.33
CA THR A 370 0.61 -21.74 -4.99
C THR A 370 0.97 -20.42 -4.32
N ASP A 371 -0.03 -19.68 -3.86
CA ASP A 371 0.16 -18.57 -2.91
C ASP A 371 0.09 -19.11 -1.48
N HIS A 372 1.14 -18.87 -0.69
CA HIS A 372 1.27 -19.41 0.67
C HIS A 372 0.52 -18.57 1.71
N ARG A 373 0.06 -17.37 1.36
CA ARG A 373 -0.69 -16.49 2.26
C ARG A 373 -2.17 -16.90 2.27
N SER A 374 -2.82 -16.88 1.10
CA SER A 374 -4.22 -17.30 0.97
C SER A 374 -4.38 -18.82 0.97
N GLY A 375 -3.32 -19.57 0.64
CA GLY A 375 -3.34 -21.02 0.52
C GLY A 375 -3.90 -21.54 -0.81
N LEU A 376 -4.31 -20.65 -1.72
CA LEU A 376 -4.84 -21.03 -3.02
C LEU A 376 -3.75 -21.67 -3.89
N SER A 377 -4.08 -22.80 -4.50
CA SER A 377 -3.24 -23.49 -5.48
C SER A 377 -4.01 -23.67 -6.79
N VAL A 378 -3.39 -23.24 -7.89
CA VAL A 378 -3.93 -23.36 -9.25
C VAL A 378 -2.99 -24.21 -10.11
N HIS A 379 -3.56 -24.99 -11.02
CA HIS A 379 -2.83 -25.96 -11.87
C HIS A 379 -2.72 -25.53 -13.34
N ASP A 380 -2.79 -24.22 -13.59
CA ASP A 380 -2.67 -23.62 -14.91
C ASP A 380 -1.60 -22.52 -14.85
N LEU A 381 -0.34 -22.96 -14.80
CA LEU A 381 0.80 -22.06 -14.67
C LEU A 381 1.04 -21.26 -15.96
N ASP A 382 0.74 -21.82 -17.13
CA ASP A 382 0.92 -21.14 -18.41
C ASP A 382 0.01 -19.91 -18.50
N ASP A 383 -1.29 -20.05 -18.18
CA ASP A 383 -2.22 -18.90 -18.11
C ASP A 383 -1.79 -17.87 -17.07
N VAL A 384 -1.23 -18.30 -15.93
CA VAL A 384 -0.70 -17.37 -14.92
C VAL A 384 0.47 -16.55 -15.48
N ILE A 385 1.43 -17.18 -16.16
CA ILE A 385 2.61 -16.50 -16.72
C ILE A 385 2.23 -15.60 -17.91
N GLU A 386 1.20 -15.95 -18.66
CA GLU A 386 0.62 -15.11 -19.71
C GLU A 386 -0.27 -13.97 -19.17
N GLY A 387 -0.37 -13.83 -17.84
CA GLY A 387 -1.16 -12.79 -17.19
C GLY A 387 -2.67 -12.92 -17.44
N GLY A 388 -3.18 -14.14 -17.60
CA GLY A 388 -4.60 -14.43 -17.85
C GLY A 388 -5.48 -14.47 -16.60
N ASP A 389 -6.68 -15.01 -16.75
CA ASP A 389 -7.74 -14.97 -15.73
C ASP A 389 -7.35 -15.77 -14.47
N THR A 390 -6.50 -16.78 -14.61
CA THR A 390 -6.01 -17.57 -13.47
C THR A 390 -5.08 -16.76 -12.59
N LEU A 391 -4.27 -15.85 -13.15
CA LEU A 391 -3.49 -14.90 -12.35
C LEU A 391 -4.43 -13.99 -11.56
N GLU A 392 -5.47 -13.46 -12.20
CA GLU A 392 -6.45 -12.60 -11.52
C GLU A 392 -7.15 -13.33 -10.36
N LYS A 393 -7.54 -14.61 -10.55
CA LYS A 393 -8.10 -15.43 -9.46
C LYS A 393 -7.13 -15.55 -8.27
N VAL A 394 -5.83 -15.73 -8.54
CA VAL A 394 -4.80 -15.79 -7.51
C VAL A 394 -4.66 -14.44 -6.80
N MET A 395 -4.59 -13.34 -7.54
CA MET A 395 -4.50 -11.98 -6.99
C MET A 395 -5.73 -11.65 -6.13
N ALA A 396 -6.93 -11.92 -6.63
CA ALA A 396 -8.19 -11.71 -5.93
C ALA A 396 -8.27 -12.51 -4.62
N SER A 397 -7.82 -13.78 -4.62
CA SER A 397 -7.76 -14.60 -3.42
C SER A 397 -6.83 -14.01 -2.35
N VAL A 398 -5.70 -13.43 -2.76
CA VAL A 398 -4.79 -12.77 -1.82
C VAL A 398 -5.38 -11.46 -1.30
N ARG A 399 -6.01 -10.65 -2.14
CA ARG A 399 -6.67 -9.41 -1.69
C ARG A 399 -7.77 -9.72 -0.66
N ALA A 400 -8.56 -10.78 -0.88
CA ALA A 400 -9.53 -11.24 0.12
C ALA A 400 -8.85 -11.67 1.43
N TRP A 401 -7.75 -12.42 1.35
CA TRP A 401 -6.96 -12.79 2.54
C TRP A 401 -6.40 -11.57 3.29
N MET A 402 -5.93 -10.53 2.58
CA MET A 402 -5.43 -9.29 3.20
C MET A 402 -6.54 -8.58 3.97
N VAL A 403 -7.73 -8.47 3.38
CA VAL A 403 -8.93 -7.95 4.04
C VAL A 403 -9.25 -8.74 5.31
N ASP A 404 -9.19 -10.07 5.25
CA ASP A 404 -9.42 -10.91 6.43
C ASP A 404 -8.37 -10.67 7.55
N GLN A 405 -7.10 -10.45 7.19
CA GLN A 405 -6.06 -10.10 8.17
C GLN A 405 -6.30 -8.73 8.80
N GLU A 406 -6.75 -7.75 8.03
CA GLU A 406 -7.08 -6.42 8.54
C GLU A 406 -8.28 -6.47 9.48
N ILE A 407 -9.31 -7.28 9.17
CA ILE A 407 -10.44 -7.52 10.07
C ILE A 407 -9.96 -8.12 11.39
N LEU A 408 -9.09 -9.13 11.33
CA LEU A 408 -8.53 -9.74 12.54
C LEU A 408 -7.72 -8.75 13.39
N GLY A 409 -6.92 -7.91 12.74
CA GLY A 409 -6.20 -6.81 13.41
C GLY A 409 -7.16 -5.83 14.09
N LEU A 410 -8.22 -5.44 13.39
CA LEU A 410 -9.24 -4.54 13.91
C LEU A 410 -9.96 -5.12 15.13
N VAL A 411 -10.29 -6.42 15.10
CA VAL A 411 -10.88 -7.12 16.24
C VAL A 411 -9.93 -7.09 17.44
N ALA A 412 -8.66 -7.42 17.23
CA ALA A 412 -7.65 -7.42 18.30
C ALA A 412 -7.46 -6.03 18.91
N GLU A 413 -7.46 -4.97 18.09
CA GLU A 413 -7.39 -3.59 18.57
C GLU A 413 -8.59 -3.24 19.45
N VAL A 414 -9.81 -3.51 18.98
CA VAL A 414 -11.03 -3.20 19.73
C VAL A 414 -11.12 -4.02 21.02
N GLU A 415 -10.67 -5.26 21.02
CA GLU A 415 -10.62 -6.10 22.22
C GLU A 415 -9.55 -5.61 23.21
N SER A 416 -8.41 -5.10 22.75
CA SER A 416 -7.36 -4.55 23.62
C SER A 416 -7.74 -3.24 24.30
N GLN A 417 -8.74 -2.53 23.77
CA GLN A 417 -9.26 -1.27 24.33
C GLN A 417 -10.35 -1.46 25.39
N LYS A 418 -10.83 -2.70 25.59
CA LYS A 418 -11.73 -3.07 26.69
C LYS A 418 -10.92 -3.47 27.92
#